data_AF-S6HE58-F1
#
_entry.id   AF-S6HE58-F1
#
_cell.length_a   1.000
_cell.length_b   1.000
_cell.length_c   1.000
_cell.angle_alpha   90.00
_cell.angle_beta   90.00
_cell.angle_gamma   90.00
#
_symmetry.space_group_name_H-M   'P 1'
#
loop_
_entity.id
_entity.type
_entity.pdbx_description
1 polymer ?
#
loop_
_entity_poly.entity_id
_entity_poly.type
_entity_poly.pdbx_seq_one_letter_code
_entity_poly.pdbx_strand_id
1 'polypeptide(L)'
;MPIKINYFSLKHICFSLLLYAQICTVSAAAVTLNTLQKSQSIKLFTPDKVLHYIRTKRAVPRVLLFSSFDRACKTCDAANRAFYQLSKKHAAFEFVFVNTHPWRAKELETSLVYRLNNHSPITVVLYGSKILRRLATANYQYMPRYLAEVQTIIAKNRLPLYGDRLGKGKVNSLVITDKFETFLHKYLQSKDDYKALAIALNNRNGWTASQKTGYLSQQAANYQALQQCSARWRAKGNSGACKLYMMSDQYVYKQSAAQINARLAALPKLATRIDKHVLKLQQKTNHKALAYAVNKTGNWTMSIVSNQKSERRAKQAVLKSCEKQRLLKKLNMPCILYFLDDKLVRN
;
A
#
# COMPACT_ATOMS: atom_id res chain seq x y z
N MET A 1 29.92 50.52 0.91
CA MET A 1 29.74 50.15 -0.52
C MET A 1 28.26 50.03 -0.81
N PRO A 2 27.66 50.87 -1.68
CA PRO A 2 26.24 50.78 -2.01
C PRO A 2 26.01 49.77 -3.13
N ILE A 3 25.02 48.89 -2.95
CA ILE A 3 24.61 47.90 -3.95
C ILE A 3 23.62 48.57 -4.91
N LYS A 4 24.00 48.71 -6.18
CA LYS A 4 23.10 49.13 -7.27
C LYS A 4 22.22 47.94 -7.69
N ILE A 5 20.91 48.06 -7.50
CA ILE A 5 19.91 47.10 -8.01
C ILE A 5 19.49 47.58 -9.41
N ASN A 6 19.81 46.78 -10.43
CA ASN A 6 19.44 47.03 -11.81
C ASN A 6 17.95 46.72 -12.05
N TYR A 7 17.16 47.74 -12.33
CA TYR A 7 15.79 47.66 -12.86
C TYR A 7 15.82 47.25 -14.34
N PHE A 8 16.13 45.99 -14.63
CA PHE A 8 16.02 45.45 -15.99
C PHE A 8 14.89 44.42 -16.05
N SER A 9 13.87 44.75 -16.85
CA SER A 9 12.88 43.82 -17.43
C SER A 9 11.68 43.37 -16.57
N LEU A 10 10.88 44.32 -16.08
CA LEU A 10 9.50 44.02 -15.62
C LEU A 10 8.48 43.91 -16.78
N LYS A 11 8.76 44.50 -17.96
CA LYS A 11 7.81 44.56 -19.09
C LYS A 11 7.62 43.23 -19.84
N HIS A 12 8.59 42.31 -19.81
CA HIS A 12 8.48 41.02 -20.52
C HIS A 12 7.79 39.93 -19.69
N ILE A 13 7.64 40.13 -18.38
CA ILE A 13 6.93 39.19 -17.50
C ILE A 13 5.41 39.36 -17.65
N CYS A 14 4.90 40.58 -17.82
CA CYS A 14 3.44 40.80 -17.98
C CYS A 14 2.88 40.26 -19.31
N PHE A 15 3.65 40.27 -20.41
CA PHE A 15 3.16 39.79 -21.70
C PHE A 15 3.08 38.25 -21.77
N SER A 16 3.99 37.55 -21.08
CA SER A 16 3.95 36.09 -20.95
C SER A 16 2.80 35.60 -20.08
N LEU A 17 2.36 36.39 -19.09
CA LEU A 17 1.21 36.05 -18.23
C LEU A 17 -0.16 36.25 -18.93
N LEU A 18 -0.25 37.16 -19.89
CA LEU A 18 -1.49 37.38 -20.67
C LEU A 18 -1.68 36.34 -21.80
N LEU A 19 -0.59 35.81 -22.39
CA LEU A 19 -0.71 34.76 -23.42
C LEU A 19 -1.15 33.39 -22.85
N TYR A 20 -0.94 33.13 -21.56
CA TYR A 20 -1.44 31.90 -20.91
C TYR A 20 -2.92 31.97 -20.51
N ALA A 21 -3.54 33.16 -20.53
CA ALA A 21 -4.94 33.33 -20.13
C ALA A 21 -5.95 33.06 -21.26
N GLN A 22 -5.49 32.88 -22.52
CA GLN A 22 -6.34 32.54 -23.66
C GLN A 22 -6.27 31.05 -24.05
N ILE A 23 -6.02 30.16 -23.10
CA ILE A 23 -6.35 28.75 -23.30
C ILE A 23 -7.88 28.67 -23.30
N CYS A 24 -8.46 28.77 -24.50
CA CYS A 24 -9.88 28.63 -24.78
C CYS A 24 -10.45 27.51 -23.91
N THR A 25 -11.39 27.87 -23.04
CA THR A 25 -12.35 26.96 -22.44
C THR A 25 -13.27 26.47 -23.57
N VAL A 26 -12.74 25.61 -24.44
CA VAL A 26 -13.55 24.84 -25.37
C VAL A 26 -14.48 24.02 -24.48
N SER A 27 -15.71 24.50 -24.33
CA SER A 27 -16.75 23.83 -23.55
C SER A 27 -17.00 22.50 -24.23
N ALA A 28 -16.35 21.46 -23.72
CA ALA A 28 -16.53 20.12 -24.24
C ALA A 28 -18.02 19.77 -24.16
N ALA A 29 -18.62 19.42 -25.30
CA ALA A 29 -20.04 19.13 -25.40
C ALA A 29 -20.51 18.21 -24.27
N ALA A 30 -21.66 18.53 -23.68
CA ALA A 30 -22.24 17.74 -22.60
C ALA A 30 -22.47 16.29 -23.08
N VAL A 31 -22.04 15.32 -22.27
CA VAL A 31 -22.32 13.91 -22.57
C VAL A 31 -23.75 13.63 -22.13
N THR A 32 -24.59 13.14 -23.04
CA THR A 32 -25.98 12.78 -22.76
C THR A 32 -26.14 11.27 -22.58
N LEU A 33 -27.29 10.83 -22.06
CA LEU A 33 -27.62 9.41 -22.00
C LEU A 33 -27.59 8.75 -23.39
N ASN A 34 -28.11 9.45 -24.41
CA ASN A 34 -28.09 8.98 -25.81
C ASN A 34 -26.65 8.82 -26.33
N THR A 35 -25.74 9.73 -25.96
CA THR A 35 -24.32 9.64 -26.28
C THR A 35 -23.69 8.37 -25.69
N LEU A 36 -24.04 8.03 -24.45
CA LEU A 36 -23.57 6.79 -23.82
C LEU A 36 -24.21 5.56 -24.48
N GLN A 37 -25.52 5.57 -24.76
CA GLN A 37 -26.24 4.46 -25.41
C GLN A 37 -25.68 4.10 -26.78
N LYS A 38 -25.25 5.10 -27.56
CA LYS A 38 -24.63 4.91 -28.88
C LYS A 38 -23.15 4.54 -28.81
N SER A 39 -22.53 4.58 -27.63
CA SER A 39 -21.12 4.26 -27.46
C SER A 39 -20.88 2.75 -27.53
N GLN A 40 -19.99 2.33 -28.44
CA GLN A 40 -19.54 0.94 -28.49
C GLN A 40 -18.57 0.58 -27.34
N SER A 41 -17.94 1.58 -26.71
CA SER A 41 -16.96 1.39 -25.64
C SER A 41 -17.58 1.32 -24.24
N ILE A 42 -18.87 1.59 -24.08
CA ILE A 42 -19.55 1.67 -22.77
C ILE A 42 -20.81 0.82 -22.77
N LYS A 43 -20.92 -0.07 -21.78
CA LYS A 43 -22.16 -0.83 -21.54
C LYS A 43 -23.03 -0.10 -20.54
N LEU A 44 -24.34 -0.06 -20.77
CA LEU A 44 -25.29 0.58 -19.88
C LEU A 44 -26.07 -0.44 -19.07
N PHE A 45 -26.16 -0.20 -17.76
CA PHE A 45 -26.90 -1.05 -16.83
C PHE A 45 -27.81 -0.23 -15.94
N THR A 46 -28.89 -0.87 -15.46
CA THR A 46 -29.65 -0.43 -14.29
C THR A 46 -29.00 -0.96 -13.01
N PRO A 47 -29.28 -0.38 -11.84
CA PRO A 47 -28.73 -0.86 -10.57
C PRO A 47 -29.02 -2.34 -10.28
N ASP A 48 -30.21 -2.84 -10.64
CA ASP A 48 -30.56 -4.25 -10.40
C ASP A 48 -29.75 -5.20 -11.27
N LYS A 49 -29.60 -4.87 -12.56
CA LYS A 49 -28.84 -5.69 -13.51
C LYS A 49 -27.35 -5.69 -13.22
N VAL A 50 -26.81 -4.55 -12.76
CA VAL A 50 -25.36 -4.45 -12.51
C VAL A 50 -24.91 -5.29 -11.31
N LEU A 51 -25.78 -5.54 -10.33
CA LEU A 51 -25.40 -6.34 -9.17
C LEU A 51 -25.04 -7.78 -9.55
N HIS A 52 -25.89 -8.43 -10.36
CA HIS A 52 -25.59 -9.75 -10.92
C HIS A 52 -24.30 -9.70 -11.75
N TYR A 53 -24.19 -8.68 -12.61
CA TYR A 53 -23.03 -8.47 -13.44
C TYR A 53 -21.71 -8.36 -12.66
N ILE A 54 -21.68 -7.64 -11.54
CA ILE A 54 -20.46 -7.47 -10.73
C ILE A 54 -20.07 -8.77 -10.02
N ARG A 55 -21.06 -9.54 -9.53
CA ARG A 55 -20.83 -10.80 -8.82
C ARG A 55 -20.21 -11.87 -9.73
N THR A 56 -20.48 -11.82 -11.03
CA THR A 56 -19.88 -12.71 -12.02
C THR A 56 -18.39 -12.43 -12.18
N LYS A 57 -17.57 -13.49 -12.02
CA LYS A 57 -16.12 -13.43 -12.25
C LYS A 57 -15.84 -13.19 -13.73
N ARG A 58 -14.93 -12.26 -14.03
CA ARG A 58 -14.48 -11.94 -15.38
C ARG A 58 -12.97 -11.76 -15.40
N ALA A 59 -12.36 -12.13 -16.53
CA ALA A 59 -10.93 -12.00 -16.78
C ALA A 59 -10.53 -10.59 -17.24
N VAL A 60 -11.48 -9.75 -17.65
CA VAL A 60 -11.21 -8.36 -18.07
C VAL A 60 -11.48 -7.43 -16.88
N PRO A 61 -10.57 -6.47 -16.56
CA PRO A 61 -10.84 -5.47 -15.54
C PRO A 61 -11.93 -4.51 -16.01
N ARG A 62 -12.76 -4.03 -15.07
CA ARG A 62 -13.97 -3.27 -15.37
C ARG A 62 -13.95 -1.93 -14.64
N VAL A 63 -14.40 -0.88 -15.30
CA VAL A 63 -14.58 0.45 -14.70
C VAL A 63 -16.08 0.76 -14.69
N LEU A 64 -16.67 0.78 -13.50
CA LEU A 64 -18.11 1.01 -13.32
C LEU A 64 -18.32 2.42 -12.77
N LEU A 65 -19.03 3.25 -13.52
CA LEU A 65 -19.51 4.56 -13.05
C LEU A 65 -20.97 4.45 -12.61
N PHE A 66 -21.22 4.68 -11.33
CA PHE A 66 -22.53 4.92 -10.75
C PHE A 66 -22.81 6.42 -10.78
N SER A 67 -23.68 6.86 -11.68
CA SER A 67 -24.00 8.27 -11.86
C SER A 67 -25.42 8.45 -12.40
N SER A 68 -25.90 9.68 -12.43
CA SER A 68 -27.19 10.07 -13.00
C SER A 68 -27.02 11.23 -13.99
N PHE A 69 -28.09 11.54 -14.71
CA PHE A 69 -28.24 12.77 -15.48
C PHE A 69 -29.17 13.76 -14.78
N ASP A 70 -29.40 13.55 -13.47
CA ASP A 70 -30.22 14.42 -12.65
C ASP A 70 -29.50 15.75 -12.42
N ARG A 71 -30.20 16.86 -12.66
CA ARG A 71 -29.70 18.22 -12.45
C ARG A 71 -29.31 18.47 -10.98
N ALA A 72 -29.91 17.74 -10.03
CA ALA A 72 -29.55 17.82 -8.63
C ALA A 72 -28.13 17.30 -8.34
N CYS A 73 -27.55 16.46 -9.22
CA CYS A 73 -26.19 15.95 -9.06
C CYS A 73 -25.16 16.89 -9.71
N LYS A 74 -24.73 17.91 -8.97
CA LYS A 74 -23.79 18.96 -9.43
C LYS A 74 -22.48 18.44 -10.04
N THR A 75 -22.04 17.23 -9.68
CA THR A 75 -20.77 16.66 -10.14
C THR A 75 -20.93 15.51 -11.14
N CYS A 76 -22.16 15.07 -11.41
CA CYS A 76 -22.40 13.92 -12.30
C CYS A 76 -22.02 14.23 -13.74
N ASP A 77 -22.39 15.40 -14.27
CA ASP A 77 -22.10 15.80 -15.64
C ASP A 77 -20.58 15.81 -15.96
N ALA A 78 -19.77 16.38 -15.05
CA ALA A 78 -18.32 16.35 -15.17
C ALA A 78 -17.74 14.92 -15.12
N ALA A 79 -18.25 14.07 -14.23
CA ALA A 79 -17.83 12.66 -14.16
C ALA A 79 -18.24 11.88 -15.42
N ASN A 80 -19.44 12.11 -15.96
CA ASN A 80 -19.94 11.45 -17.17
C ASN A 80 -19.07 11.78 -18.38
N ARG A 81 -18.72 13.07 -18.55
CA ARG A 81 -17.76 13.50 -19.58
C ARG A 81 -16.41 12.81 -19.42
N ALA A 82 -15.84 12.86 -18.22
CA ALA A 82 -14.51 12.31 -17.98
C ALA A 82 -14.48 10.79 -18.17
N PHE A 83 -15.52 10.08 -17.73
CA PHE A 83 -15.68 8.64 -17.93
C PHE A 83 -15.79 8.27 -19.41
N TYR A 84 -16.57 9.02 -20.18
CA TYR A 84 -16.69 8.82 -21.62
C TYR A 84 -15.33 8.95 -22.32
N GLN A 85 -14.57 10.01 -22.00
CA GLN A 85 -13.23 10.20 -22.55
C GLN A 85 -12.25 9.10 -22.12
N LEU A 86 -12.33 8.67 -20.86
CA LEU A 86 -11.51 7.58 -20.33
C LEU A 86 -11.79 6.26 -21.08
N SER A 87 -13.06 5.98 -21.40
CA SER A 87 -13.45 4.76 -22.10
C SER A 87 -12.84 4.63 -23.51
N LYS A 88 -12.62 5.77 -24.18
CA LYS A 88 -12.01 5.81 -25.52
C LYS A 88 -10.51 5.52 -25.49
N LYS A 89 -9.85 5.81 -24.37
CA LYS A 89 -8.38 5.76 -24.24
C LYS A 89 -7.87 4.45 -23.65
N HIS A 90 -8.72 3.65 -23.01
CA HIS A 90 -8.30 2.49 -22.22
C HIS A 90 -9.04 1.21 -22.61
N ALA A 91 -8.85 0.73 -23.84
CA ALA A 91 -9.48 -0.48 -24.36
C ALA A 91 -9.18 -1.77 -23.55
N ALA A 92 -8.12 -1.78 -22.73
CA ALA A 92 -7.82 -2.88 -21.81
C ALA A 92 -8.84 -3.04 -20.67
N PHE A 93 -9.77 -2.09 -20.51
CA PHE A 93 -10.82 -2.11 -19.52
C PHE A 93 -12.20 -2.13 -20.16
N GLU A 94 -13.12 -2.86 -19.56
CA GLU A 94 -14.53 -2.81 -19.91
C GLU A 94 -15.22 -1.69 -19.12
N PHE A 95 -15.76 -0.69 -19.82
CA PHE A 95 -16.43 0.45 -19.19
C PHE A 95 -17.93 0.18 -19.08
N VAL A 96 -18.47 0.43 -17.90
CA VAL A 96 -19.88 0.20 -17.58
C VAL A 96 -20.45 1.44 -16.91
N PHE A 97 -21.50 2.00 -17.50
CA PHE A 97 -22.27 3.07 -16.90
C PHE A 97 -23.51 2.49 -16.23
N VAL A 98 -23.73 2.86 -14.97
CA VAL A 98 -24.91 2.48 -14.19
C VAL A 98 -25.72 3.73 -13.95
N ASN A 99 -26.88 3.84 -14.61
CA ASN A 99 -27.78 4.96 -14.36
C ASN A 99 -28.46 4.76 -13.01
N THR A 100 -28.11 5.61 -12.04
CA THR A 100 -28.58 5.50 -10.67
C THR A 100 -29.90 6.20 -10.39
N HIS A 101 -30.51 6.85 -11.39
CA HIS A 101 -31.81 7.49 -11.22
C HIS A 101 -32.90 6.71 -12.01
N PRO A 102 -33.89 6.11 -11.32
CA PRO A 102 -34.00 5.96 -9.86
C PRO A 102 -33.12 4.84 -9.29
N TRP A 103 -32.71 4.98 -8.02
CA TRP A 103 -32.04 3.91 -7.27
C TRP A 103 -33.08 2.83 -6.92
N ARG A 104 -33.12 1.74 -7.69
CA ARG A 104 -34.08 0.63 -7.46
C ARG A 104 -33.50 -0.54 -6.64
N ALA A 105 -32.18 -0.62 -6.52
CA ALA A 105 -31.48 -1.74 -5.86
C ALA A 105 -31.02 -1.40 -4.43
N LYS A 106 -31.88 -1.56 -3.41
CA LYS A 106 -31.54 -1.24 -1.99
C LYS A 106 -30.27 -1.91 -1.45
N GLU A 107 -29.93 -3.13 -1.89
CA GLU A 107 -28.70 -3.81 -1.48
C GLU A 107 -27.44 -3.12 -2.04
N LEU A 108 -27.48 -2.78 -3.32
CA LEU A 108 -26.38 -2.09 -4.00
C LEU A 108 -26.28 -0.65 -3.53
N GLU A 109 -27.43 -0.02 -3.34
CA GLU A 109 -27.60 1.23 -2.61
C GLU A 109 -26.89 1.06 -1.28
N THR A 110 -27.40 0.38 -0.25
CA THR A 110 -26.73 0.22 1.07
C THR A 110 -25.25 -0.17 1.03
N SER A 111 -24.82 -1.08 0.14
CA SER A 111 -23.43 -1.53 -0.01
C SER A 111 -22.49 -0.44 -0.55
N LEU A 112 -23.04 0.46 -1.38
CA LEU A 112 -22.34 1.64 -1.87
C LEU A 112 -22.62 2.86 -0.96
N VAL A 113 -23.84 2.98 -0.39
CA VAL A 113 -24.55 4.10 0.28
C VAL A 113 -24.23 4.28 1.73
N TYR A 114 -23.71 3.28 2.44
CA TYR A 114 -23.17 3.54 3.80
C TYR A 114 -22.07 4.63 3.82
N ARG A 115 -21.66 5.18 2.65
CA ARG A 115 -20.87 6.42 2.50
C ARG A 115 -21.22 7.30 1.27
N LEU A 116 -22.48 7.34 0.81
CA LEU A 116 -22.84 8.18 -0.35
C LEU A 116 -23.89 9.20 0.02
N ASN A 117 -23.56 10.43 -0.26
CA ASN A 117 -24.57 11.41 -0.55
C ASN A 117 -25.09 11.11 -1.97
N ASN A 118 -26.42 11.07 -2.17
CA ASN A 118 -27.08 10.83 -3.46
C ASN A 118 -26.70 11.86 -4.55
N HIS A 119 -25.90 12.87 -4.20
CA HIS A 119 -25.46 13.97 -5.06
C HIS A 119 -24.05 13.80 -5.63
N SER A 120 -23.41 12.62 -5.53
CA SER A 120 -22.06 12.42 -6.06
C SER A 120 -21.88 11.10 -6.81
N PRO A 121 -21.29 11.14 -8.02
CA PRO A 121 -20.98 9.93 -8.77
C PRO A 121 -19.87 9.12 -8.09
N ILE A 122 -19.83 7.83 -8.39
CA ILE A 122 -18.77 6.92 -7.92
C ILE A 122 -18.27 6.12 -9.08
N THR A 123 -16.97 6.00 -9.15
CA THR A 123 -16.32 5.07 -10.06
C THR A 123 -15.67 3.98 -9.25
N VAL A 124 -15.90 2.72 -9.59
CA VAL A 124 -15.17 1.59 -9.03
C VAL A 124 -14.43 0.86 -10.13
N VAL A 125 -13.20 0.44 -9.84
CA VAL A 125 -12.43 -0.42 -10.73
C VAL A 125 -12.41 -1.81 -10.13
N LEU A 126 -12.85 -2.79 -10.92
CA LEU A 126 -13.10 -4.17 -10.52
C LEU A 126 -12.24 -5.13 -11.34
N TYR A 127 -11.81 -6.24 -10.74
CA TYR A 127 -11.26 -7.39 -11.46
C TYR A 127 -11.70 -8.69 -10.78
N GLY A 128 -12.21 -9.65 -11.55
CA GLY A 128 -12.98 -10.75 -10.98
C GLY A 128 -14.15 -10.19 -10.15
N SER A 129 -14.30 -10.62 -8.90
CA SER A 129 -15.30 -10.11 -7.93
C SER A 129 -14.73 -9.07 -6.94
N LYS A 130 -13.53 -8.55 -7.19
CA LYS A 130 -12.79 -7.67 -6.26
C LYS A 130 -12.86 -6.22 -6.71
N ILE A 131 -13.18 -5.32 -5.78
CA ILE A 131 -13.03 -3.87 -6.00
C ILE A 131 -11.58 -3.50 -5.65
N LEU A 132 -10.83 -2.99 -6.63
CA LEU A 132 -9.42 -2.64 -6.49
C LEU A 132 -9.21 -1.14 -6.26
N ARG A 133 -10.09 -0.31 -6.84
CA ARG A 133 -10.07 1.15 -6.67
C ARG A 133 -11.48 1.70 -6.57
N ARG A 134 -11.61 2.84 -5.89
CA ARG A 134 -12.83 3.63 -5.80
C ARG A 134 -12.46 5.10 -5.89
N LEU A 135 -13.15 5.80 -6.77
CA LEU A 135 -13.14 7.25 -6.87
C LEU A 135 -14.54 7.74 -6.53
N ALA A 136 -14.65 8.66 -5.58
CA ALA A 136 -15.88 9.41 -5.36
C ALA A 136 -15.75 10.76 -6.08
N THR A 137 -16.88 11.33 -6.51
CA THR A 137 -16.98 12.63 -7.21
C THR A 137 -16.35 12.63 -8.62
N ALA A 138 -16.22 13.83 -9.21
CA ALA A 138 -15.68 14.04 -10.55
C ALA A 138 -14.14 14.15 -10.62
N ASN A 139 -13.41 13.65 -9.61
CA ASN A 139 -11.94 13.74 -9.50
C ASN A 139 -11.17 12.80 -10.46
N TYR A 140 -11.57 12.77 -11.73
CA TYR A 140 -11.08 11.83 -12.74
C TYR A 140 -9.62 12.02 -13.14
N GLN A 141 -8.98 13.10 -12.72
CA GLN A 141 -7.53 13.29 -12.85
C GLN A 141 -6.71 12.13 -12.22
N TYR A 142 -7.25 11.43 -11.23
CA TYR A 142 -6.59 10.28 -10.60
C TYR A 142 -6.83 8.95 -11.34
N MET A 143 -7.82 8.87 -12.23
CA MET A 143 -8.20 7.62 -12.88
C MET A 143 -7.09 7.01 -13.73
N PRO A 144 -6.33 7.76 -14.56
CA PRO A 144 -5.23 7.16 -15.32
C PRO A 144 -4.22 6.42 -14.43
N ARG A 145 -3.83 7.02 -13.30
CA ARG A 145 -2.97 6.39 -12.29
C ARG A 145 -3.63 5.13 -11.72
N TYR A 146 -4.90 5.20 -11.34
CA TYR A 146 -5.63 4.05 -10.79
C TYR A 146 -5.77 2.88 -11.78
N LEU A 147 -5.97 3.16 -13.07
CA LEU A 147 -6.01 2.12 -14.10
C LEU A 147 -4.64 1.45 -14.28
N ALA A 148 -3.56 2.23 -14.34
CA ALA A 148 -2.19 1.70 -14.42
C ALA A 148 -1.82 0.84 -13.19
N GLU A 149 -2.24 1.28 -12.00
CA GLU A 149 -2.07 0.50 -10.77
C GLU A 149 -2.83 -0.82 -10.81
N VAL A 150 -4.09 -0.83 -11.29
CA VAL A 150 -4.88 -2.06 -11.44
C VAL A 150 -4.22 -3.05 -12.40
N GLN A 151 -3.73 -2.57 -13.54
CA GLN A 151 -2.97 -3.42 -14.47
C GLN A 151 -1.73 -4.01 -13.79
N THR A 152 -1.00 -3.20 -13.00
CA THR A 152 0.16 -3.66 -12.23
C THR A 152 -0.22 -4.72 -11.19
N ILE A 153 -1.35 -4.55 -10.49
CA ILE A 153 -1.86 -5.51 -9.51
C ILE A 153 -2.15 -6.86 -10.19
N ILE A 154 -2.79 -6.84 -11.36
CA ILE A 154 -3.11 -8.03 -12.13
C ILE A 154 -1.83 -8.70 -12.64
N ALA A 155 -0.96 -7.94 -13.31
CA ALA A 155 0.29 -8.44 -13.89
C ALA A 155 1.24 -9.05 -12.86
N LYS A 156 1.28 -8.50 -11.64
CA LYS A 156 2.13 -9.01 -10.54
C LYS A 156 1.44 -10.06 -9.67
N ASN A 157 0.27 -10.58 -10.09
CA ASN A 157 -0.53 -11.55 -9.34
C ASN A 157 -0.79 -11.12 -7.88
N ARG A 158 -1.04 -9.82 -7.65
CA ARG A 158 -1.24 -9.22 -6.32
C ARG A 158 -2.70 -9.23 -5.88
N LEU A 159 -3.61 -9.76 -6.68
CA LEU A 159 -5.04 -9.85 -6.38
C LEU A 159 -5.36 -10.50 -5.02
N PRO A 160 -4.62 -11.52 -4.52
CA PRO A 160 -4.88 -12.07 -3.19
C PRO A 160 -4.77 -11.04 -2.06
N LEU A 161 -3.96 -9.99 -2.26
CA LEU A 161 -3.83 -8.88 -1.31
C LEU A 161 -5.14 -8.10 -1.21
N TYR A 162 -5.85 -7.95 -2.32
CA TYR A 162 -7.09 -7.21 -2.39
C TYR A 162 -8.25 -8.13 -2.00
N GLY A 163 -9.00 -7.76 -0.97
CA GLY A 163 -10.08 -8.62 -0.51
C GLY A 163 -11.36 -8.48 -1.32
N ASP A 164 -12.31 -9.39 -1.05
CA ASP A 164 -13.59 -9.45 -1.74
C ASP A 164 -14.56 -8.48 -1.06
N ARG A 165 -15.21 -7.59 -1.83
CA ARG A 165 -16.15 -6.59 -1.28
C ARG A 165 -17.61 -6.92 -1.54
N LEU A 166 -17.92 -7.78 -2.52
CA LEU A 166 -19.29 -8.04 -2.98
C LEU A 166 -19.72 -9.50 -2.81
N GLY A 167 -19.04 -10.25 -1.94
CA GLY A 167 -19.41 -11.62 -1.56
C GLY A 167 -19.71 -11.73 -0.06
N LYS A 168 -20.87 -12.31 0.29
CA LYS A 168 -21.27 -12.83 1.62
C LYS A 168 -20.84 -11.99 2.84
N GLY A 169 -21.05 -10.67 2.80
CA GLY A 169 -21.19 -9.82 3.99
C GLY A 169 -19.99 -9.62 4.93
N LYS A 170 -18.78 -10.11 4.62
CA LYS A 170 -17.61 -9.91 5.49
C LYS A 170 -16.48 -9.18 4.75
N VAL A 171 -16.38 -7.91 5.10
CA VAL A 171 -15.47 -6.85 4.66
C VAL A 171 -14.02 -7.31 4.39
N ASN A 172 -13.48 -6.86 3.26
CA ASN A 172 -12.10 -6.38 3.15
C ASN A 172 -12.07 -5.02 2.41
N SER A 173 -12.80 -4.04 2.96
CA SER A 173 -12.85 -2.64 2.50
C SER A 173 -11.53 -1.87 2.66
N LEU A 174 -10.54 -2.48 3.33
CA LEU A 174 -9.26 -1.87 3.66
C LEU A 174 -8.46 -1.44 2.42
N VAL A 175 -8.50 -2.26 1.36
CA VAL A 175 -7.54 -2.21 0.24
C VAL A 175 -7.96 -1.24 -0.87
N ILE A 176 -8.89 -0.34 -0.55
CA ILE A 176 -9.46 0.61 -1.52
C ILE A 176 -9.13 2.06 -1.12
N THR A 177 -8.50 2.28 0.02
CA THR A 177 -8.06 3.63 0.42
C THR A 177 -6.65 3.92 -0.08
N ASP A 178 -6.42 5.12 -0.61
CA ASP A 178 -5.08 5.57 -1.03
C ASP A 178 -4.07 5.47 0.13
N LYS A 179 -4.52 5.69 1.37
CA LYS A 179 -3.70 5.55 2.58
C LYS A 179 -3.20 4.12 2.78
N PHE A 180 -4.07 3.12 2.65
CA PHE A 180 -3.65 1.73 2.78
C PHE A 180 -2.79 1.29 1.61
N GLU A 181 -3.12 1.71 0.38
CA GLU A 181 -2.32 1.40 -0.79
C GLU A 181 -0.90 1.96 -0.66
N THR A 182 -0.76 3.23 -0.27
CA THR A 182 0.56 3.86 0.00
C THR A 182 1.34 3.06 1.04
N PHE A 183 0.65 2.59 2.08
CA PHE A 183 1.26 1.78 3.14
C PHE A 183 1.73 0.42 2.63
N LEU A 184 0.90 -0.28 1.85
CA LEU A 184 1.23 -1.57 1.24
C LEU A 184 2.36 -1.41 0.20
N HIS A 185 2.35 -0.33 -0.57
CA HIS A 185 3.37 -0.03 -1.55
C HIS A 185 4.74 0.12 -0.90
N LYS A 186 4.82 0.90 0.20
CA LYS A 186 6.05 1.04 1.00
C LYS A 186 6.57 -0.31 1.51
N TYR A 187 5.68 -1.20 1.94
CA TYR A 187 6.05 -2.56 2.36
C TYR A 187 6.62 -3.39 1.20
N LEU A 188 5.93 -3.39 0.06
CA LEU A 188 6.31 -4.17 -1.12
C LEU A 188 7.59 -3.66 -1.78
N GLN A 189 7.89 -2.37 -1.67
CA GLN A 189 9.14 -1.77 -2.15
C GLN A 189 10.32 -1.92 -1.19
N SER A 190 10.07 -2.31 0.06
CA SER A 190 11.15 -2.49 1.02
C SER A 190 12.12 -3.57 0.56
N LYS A 191 13.39 -3.19 0.38
CA LYS A 191 14.53 -4.08 0.10
C LYS A 191 15.09 -4.73 1.37
N ASP A 192 14.54 -4.37 2.53
CA ASP A 192 14.90 -5.02 3.76
C ASP A 192 14.40 -6.46 3.73
N ASP A 193 15.28 -7.34 4.16
CA ASP A 193 14.99 -8.72 4.51
C ASP A 193 13.99 -8.77 5.68
N TYR A 194 13.51 -9.98 6.02
CA TYR A 194 12.59 -10.26 7.12
C TYR A 194 11.63 -9.12 7.48
N LYS A 195 10.50 -9.09 6.78
CA LYS A 195 9.48 -8.03 6.89
C LYS A 195 8.12 -8.62 7.18
N ALA A 196 7.30 -7.91 7.95
CA ALA A 196 5.94 -8.31 8.27
C ALA A 196 5.00 -7.12 8.24
N LEU A 197 3.74 -7.39 7.91
CA LEU A 197 2.65 -6.43 7.90
C LEU A 197 1.48 -7.04 8.68
N ALA A 198 1.03 -6.36 9.72
CA ALA A 198 -0.16 -6.73 10.48
C ALA A 198 -1.24 -5.65 10.32
N ILE A 199 -2.51 -6.08 10.32
CA ILE A 199 -3.67 -5.21 10.21
C ILE A 199 -4.73 -5.59 11.25
N ALA A 200 -5.56 -4.62 11.64
CA ALA A 200 -6.86 -4.85 12.27
C ALA A 200 -7.93 -3.98 11.61
N LEU A 201 -9.16 -4.51 11.64
CA LEU A 201 -10.35 -3.96 10.98
C LEU A 201 -11.51 -3.99 11.97
N ASN A 202 -12.39 -2.99 11.90
CA ASN A 202 -13.71 -3.05 12.53
C ASN A 202 -14.83 -2.98 11.48
N ASN A 203 -16.06 -3.25 11.92
CA ASN A 203 -17.26 -3.28 11.08
C ASN A 203 -17.62 -1.90 10.49
N ARG A 204 -17.06 -0.80 11.02
CA ARG A 204 -17.29 0.59 10.55
C ARG A 204 -16.22 1.07 9.55
N ASN A 205 -15.43 0.15 8.99
CA ASN A 205 -14.26 0.43 8.12
C ASN A 205 -13.14 1.23 8.82
N GLY A 206 -13.15 1.27 10.15
CA GLY A 206 -12.00 1.68 10.93
C GLY A 206 -10.91 0.63 10.78
N TRP A 207 -9.67 1.09 10.64
CA TRP A 207 -8.54 0.20 10.50
C TRP A 207 -7.28 0.73 11.17
N THR A 208 -6.35 -0.17 11.41
CA THR A 208 -4.98 0.15 11.76
C THR A 208 -4.06 -0.88 11.12
N ALA A 209 -2.81 -0.49 10.95
CA ALA A 209 -1.78 -1.40 10.47
C ALA A 209 -0.44 -1.07 11.10
N SER A 210 0.46 -2.04 11.06
CA SER A 210 1.85 -1.89 11.43
C SER A 210 2.71 -2.71 10.48
N GLN A 211 3.76 -2.08 9.97
CA GLN A 211 4.76 -2.72 9.12
C GLN A 211 6.10 -2.71 9.86
N LYS A 212 6.83 -3.79 9.71
CA LYS A 212 8.13 -4.03 10.33
C LYS A 212 9.06 -4.63 9.31
N THR A 213 10.25 -4.08 9.16
CA THR A 213 11.24 -4.48 8.14
C THR A 213 12.63 -4.48 8.76
N GLY A 214 13.56 -5.27 8.21
CA GLY A 214 14.98 -5.22 8.58
C GLY A 214 15.28 -5.89 9.93
N TYR A 215 14.47 -6.86 10.33
CA TYR A 215 14.71 -7.67 11.53
C TYR A 215 15.72 -8.79 11.25
N LEU A 216 16.28 -9.38 12.31
CA LEU A 216 17.21 -10.51 12.20
C LEU A 216 16.50 -11.85 11.98
N SER A 217 15.18 -11.90 12.15
CA SER A 217 14.36 -13.08 11.86
C SER A 217 12.95 -12.68 11.46
N GLN A 218 12.29 -13.55 10.67
CA GLN A 218 10.90 -13.35 10.29
C GLN A 218 9.95 -13.42 11.50
N GLN A 219 10.25 -14.28 12.48
CA GLN A 219 9.45 -14.39 13.71
C GLN A 219 9.44 -13.08 14.50
N ALA A 220 10.61 -12.43 14.62
CA ALA A 220 10.74 -11.13 15.26
C ALA A 220 9.95 -10.03 14.52
N ALA A 221 10.05 -9.99 13.18
CA ALA A 221 9.26 -9.05 12.37
C ALA A 221 7.75 -9.26 12.57
N ASN A 222 7.29 -10.52 12.52
CA ASN A 222 5.90 -10.91 12.71
C ASN A 222 5.37 -10.44 14.08
N TYR A 223 6.09 -10.79 15.15
CA TYR A 223 5.74 -10.43 16.52
C TYR A 223 5.62 -8.91 16.68
N GLN A 224 6.59 -8.16 16.17
CA GLN A 224 6.60 -6.69 16.27
C GLN A 224 5.49 -6.01 15.47
N ALA A 225 5.17 -6.55 14.29
CA ALA A 225 4.06 -6.03 13.49
C ALA A 225 2.75 -6.21 14.26
N LEU A 226 2.50 -7.42 14.78
CA LEU A 226 1.30 -7.73 15.57
C LEU A 226 1.20 -6.92 16.86
N GLN A 227 2.29 -6.82 17.63
CA GLN A 227 2.31 -6.10 18.90
C GLN A 227 1.99 -4.62 18.70
N GLN A 228 2.70 -3.93 17.79
CA GLN A 228 2.48 -2.51 17.55
C GLN A 228 1.12 -2.24 16.91
N CYS A 229 0.66 -3.12 16.01
CA CYS A 229 -0.68 -3.02 15.47
C CYS A 229 -1.73 -3.11 16.60
N SER A 230 -1.61 -4.10 17.49
CA SER A 230 -2.56 -4.33 18.57
C SER A 230 -2.55 -3.19 19.59
N ALA A 231 -1.37 -2.65 19.93
CA ALA A 231 -1.26 -1.48 20.79
C ALA A 231 -1.98 -0.27 20.20
N ARG A 232 -1.76 0.03 18.90
CA ARG A 232 -2.46 1.10 18.19
C ARG A 232 -3.97 0.85 18.09
N TRP A 233 -4.37 -0.42 17.98
CA TRP A 233 -5.78 -0.78 17.88
C TRP A 233 -6.53 -0.52 19.19
N ARG A 234 -5.94 -0.97 20.31
CA ARG A 234 -6.47 -0.73 21.66
C ARG A 234 -6.46 0.75 22.04
N ALA A 235 -5.41 1.48 21.68
CA ALA A 235 -5.33 2.94 21.91
C ALA A 235 -6.45 3.72 21.21
N LYS A 236 -7.07 3.15 20.16
CA LYS A 236 -8.25 3.72 19.48
C LYS A 236 -9.58 3.25 20.10
N GLY A 237 -9.57 2.61 21.27
CA GLY A 237 -10.76 2.08 21.94
C GLY A 237 -11.41 0.87 21.25
N ASN A 238 -10.72 0.22 20.31
CA ASN A 238 -11.28 -0.94 19.63
C ASN A 238 -10.90 -2.25 20.36
N SER A 239 -11.84 -3.17 20.44
CA SER A 239 -11.60 -4.55 20.87
C SER A 239 -11.15 -5.43 19.69
N GLY A 240 -10.55 -6.58 19.99
CA GLY A 240 -10.05 -7.55 18.99
C GLY A 240 -8.54 -7.52 18.78
N ALA A 241 -8.06 -8.50 18.01
CA ALA A 241 -6.65 -8.72 17.75
C ALA A 241 -6.26 -8.32 16.32
N CYS A 242 -5.06 -7.79 16.16
CA CYS A 242 -4.45 -7.70 14.85
C CYS A 242 -4.10 -9.09 14.32
N LYS A 243 -4.13 -9.22 12.99
CA LYS A 243 -3.71 -10.42 12.27
C LYS A 243 -2.57 -10.08 11.32
N LEU A 244 -1.69 -11.06 11.09
CA LEU A 244 -0.69 -10.94 10.03
C LEU A 244 -1.41 -10.88 8.69
N TYR A 245 -0.99 -9.95 7.85
CA TYR A 245 -1.51 -9.74 6.51
C TYR A 245 -0.47 -10.13 5.47
N MET A 246 0.79 -9.72 5.68
CA MET A 246 1.94 -10.22 4.93
C MET A 246 3.02 -10.75 5.87
N MET A 247 3.71 -11.78 5.40
CA MET A 247 4.93 -12.33 5.99
C MET A 247 5.95 -12.50 4.87
N SER A 248 7.08 -11.81 4.95
CA SER A 248 8.02 -11.66 3.84
C SER A 248 7.29 -11.14 2.58
N ASP A 249 7.38 -11.81 1.45
CA ASP A 249 6.63 -11.48 0.23
C ASP A 249 5.32 -12.27 0.09
N GLN A 250 4.89 -12.98 1.13
CA GLN A 250 3.72 -13.85 1.10
C GLN A 250 2.50 -13.23 1.77
N TYR A 251 1.35 -13.38 1.13
CA TYR A 251 0.05 -13.04 1.71
C TYR A 251 -0.44 -14.14 2.66
N VAL A 252 -0.76 -13.77 3.90
CA VAL A 252 -1.08 -14.74 4.97
C VAL A 252 -2.36 -14.42 5.75
N TYR A 253 -3.13 -13.39 5.36
CA TYR A 253 -4.27 -12.90 6.16
C TYR A 253 -5.37 -13.92 6.45
N LYS A 254 -5.60 -14.85 5.51
CA LYS A 254 -6.62 -15.92 5.65
C LYS A 254 -6.06 -17.23 6.22
N GLN A 255 -4.78 -17.29 6.55
CA GLN A 255 -4.13 -18.51 7.01
C GLN A 255 -4.29 -18.70 8.52
N SER A 256 -4.37 -19.96 8.96
CA SER A 256 -4.34 -20.32 10.38
C SER A 256 -2.95 -20.12 10.97
N ALA A 257 -2.85 -20.05 12.30
CA ALA A 257 -1.56 -19.97 12.99
C ALA A 257 -0.64 -21.16 12.63
N ALA A 258 -1.19 -22.37 12.53
CA ALA A 258 -0.45 -23.56 12.12
C ALA A 258 0.11 -23.42 10.70
N GLN A 259 -0.68 -22.92 9.74
CA GLN A 259 -0.22 -22.68 8.38
C GLN A 259 0.88 -21.61 8.31
N ILE A 260 0.75 -20.54 9.10
CA ILE A 260 1.77 -19.49 9.19
C ILE A 260 3.07 -20.06 9.77
N ASN A 261 2.99 -20.87 10.82
CA ASN A 261 4.16 -21.49 11.46
C ASN A 261 4.87 -22.48 10.52
N ALA A 262 4.11 -23.32 9.81
CA ALA A 262 4.67 -24.23 8.82
C ALA A 262 5.42 -23.47 7.70
N ARG A 263 4.83 -22.35 7.22
CA ARG A 263 5.50 -21.49 6.23
C ARG A 263 6.74 -20.81 6.80
N LEU A 264 6.67 -20.32 8.03
CA LEU A 264 7.79 -19.69 8.71
C LEU A 264 8.98 -20.66 8.81
N ALA A 265 8.73 -21.93 9.13
CA ALA A 265 9.75 -22.98 9.16
C ALA A 265 10.32 -23.30 7.78
N ALA A 266 9.50 -23.20 6.72
CA ALA A 266 9.91 -23.42 5.34
C ALA A 266 10.56 -22.20 4.66
N LEU A 267 10.64 -21.04 5.32
CA LEU A 267 11.26 -19.86 4.72
C LEU A 267 12.78 -20.06 4.62
N PRO A 268 13.39 -19.78 3.45
CA PRO A 268 14.84 -19.81 3.35
C PRO A 268 15.44 -18.79 4.33
N LYS A 269 16.62 -19.13 4.86
CA LYS A 269 17.39 -18.19 5.67
C LYS A 269 17.84 -17.05 4.77
N LEU A 270 17.36 -15.83 5.03
CA LEU A 270 17.71 -14.65 4.26
C LEU A 270 18.95 -14.00 4.87
N ALA A 271 19.79 -13.40 4.03
CA ALA A 271 20.90 -12.58 4.50
C ALA A 271 20.33 -11.40 5.29
N THR A 272 20.73 -11.24 6.54
CA THR A 272 20.31 -10.14 7.40
C THR A 272 21.21 -8.92 7.21
N ARG A 273 20.85 -7.82 7.87
CA ARG A 273 21.74 -6.65 7.97
C ARG A 273 23.09 -7.01 8.60
N ILE A 274 23.13 -7.97 9.52
CA ILE A 274 24.38 -8.42 10.14
C ILE A 274 25.27 -9.13 9.12
N ASP A 275 24.71 -9.97 8.26
CA ASP A 275 25.46 -10.65 7.18
C ASP A 275 26.12 -9.63 6.23
N LYS A 276 25.42 -8.53 5.91
CA LYS A 276 25.98 -7.43 5.10
C LYS A 276 27.18 -6.75 5.77
N HIS A 277 27.22 -6.71 7.10
CA HIS A 277 28.38 -6.20 7.83
C HIS A 277 29.54 -7.20 7.88
N VAL A 278 29.25 -8.51 7.92
CA VAL A 278 30.28 -9.54 7.79
C VAL A 278 31.00 -9.46 6.45
N LEU A 279 30.26 -9.33 5.35
CA LEU A 279 30.87 -9.18 4.02
C LEU A 279 31.82 -7.98 3.93
N LYS A 280 31.45 -6.85 4.55
CA LYS A 280 32.32 -5.66 4.63
C LYS A 280 33.54 -5.88 5.53
N LEU A 281 33.38 -6.66 6.60
CA LEU A 281 34.48 -6.99 7.49
C LEU A 281 35.47 -7.93 6.82
N GLN A 282 35.03 -8.93 6.07
CA GLN A 282 35.90 -9.89 5.36
C GLN A 282 36.93 -9.21 4.44
N GLN A 283 36.63 -8.00 3.94
CA GLN A 283 37.55 -7.21 3.13
C GLN A 283 38.66 -6.49 3.94
N LYS A 284 38.70 -6.65 5.26
CA LYS A 284 39.69 -6.02 6.14
C LYS A 284 40.81 -7.02 6.48
N THR A 285 42.05 -6.55 6.44
CA THR A 285 43.27 -7.37 6.55
C THR A 285 43.66 -7.73 7.98
N ASN A 286 43.28 -6.94 8.97
CA ASN A 286 43.64 -7.13 10.37
C ASN A 286 42.53 -7.85 11.17
N HIS A 287 42.86 -8.21 12.42
CA HIS A 287 41.90 -8.90 13.29
C HIS A 287 40.62 -8.08 13.52
N LYS A 288 39.50 -8.76 13.39
CA LYS A 288 38.18 -8.15 13.22
C LYS A 288 37.11 -9.02 13.88
N ALA A 289 36.08 -8.37 14.41
CA ALA A 289 35.00 -9.10 15.04
C ALA A 289 33.69 -8.33 14.97
N LEU A 290 32.59 -9.08 14.98
CA LEU A 290 31.23 -8.59 15.09
C LEU A 290 30.51 -9.33 16.22
N ALA A 291 29.88 -8.56 17.09
CA ALA A 291 28.95 -9.09 18.09
C ALA A 291 27.62 -8.35 18.01
N TYR A 292 26.53 -9.02 18.37
CA TYR A 292 25.20 -8.43 18.41
C TYR A 292 24.42 -8.90 19.64
N ALA A 293 23.43 -8.12 20.04
CA ALA A 293 22.43 -8.53 21.02
C ALA A 293 21.05 -8.29 20.41
N VAL A 294 20.12 -9.21 20.67
CA VAL A 294 18.72 -9.12 20.21
C VAL A 294 17.80 -9.56 21.33
N ASN A 295 16.79 -8.75 21.66
CA ASN A 295 15.83 -9.13 22.70
C ASN A 295 14.69 -10.00 22.14
N LYS A 296 13.81 -10.51 23.03
CA LYS A 296 12.62 -11.30 22.64
C LYS A 296 11.67 -10.55 21.70
N THR A 297 11.70 -9.22 21.71
CA THR A 297 10.88 -8.37 20.85
C THR A 297 11.56 -8.07 19.51
N GLY A 298 12.73 -8.63 19.22
CA GLY A 298 13.45 -8.40 17.96
C GLY A 298 14.19 -7.07 17.85
N ASN A 299 14.19 -6.25 18.89
CA ASN A 299 15.06 -5.08 18.95
C ASN A 299 16.49 -5.57 19.09
N TRP A 300 17.40 -4.96 18.33
CA TRP A 300 18.78 -5.42 18.29
C TRP A 300 19.78 -4.27 18.26
N THR A 301 21.01 -4.62 18.60
CA THR A 301 22.18 -3.76 18.47
C THR A 301 23.36 -4.61 18.05
N MET A 302 24.38 -3.96 17.50
CA MET A 302 25.63 -4.63 17.17
C MET A 302 26.81 -3.72 17.47
N SER A 303 27.97 -4.34 17.57
CA SER A 303 29.26 -3.67 17.55
C SER A 303 30.18 -4.36 16.57
N ILE A 304 31.04 -3.57 15.95
CA ILE A 304 32.03 -4.00 14.98
C ILE A 304 33.36 -3.42 15.42
N VAL A 305 34.38 -4.26 15.47
CA VAL A 305 35.77 -3.82 15.64
C VAL A 305 36.61 -4.37 14.49
N SER A 306 37.60 -3.60 14.08
CA SER A 306 38.59 -3.98 13.08
C SER A 306 39.96 -3.47 13.52
N ASN A 307 41.02 -3.88 12.82
CA ASN A 307 42.38 -3.40 13.07
C ASN A 307 42.90 -3.70 14.48
N GLN A 308 42.49 -4.84 15.04
CA GLN A 308 42.97 -5.26 16.35
C GLN A 308 44.29 -6.03 16.22
N LYS A 309 45.14 -5.94 17.24
CA LYS A 309 46.47 -6.58 17.24
C LYS A 309 46.42 -8.11 17.39
N SER A 310 45.29 -8.68 17.80
CA SER A 310 45.09 -10.12 17.91
C SER A 310 43.60 -10.48 17.91
N GLU A 311 43.29 -11.73 17.58
CA GLU A 311 41.94 -12.30 17.64
C GLU A 311 41.33 -12.15 19.05
N ARG A 312 42.10 -12.45 20.09
CA ARG A 312 41.68 -12.27 21.50
C ARG A 312 41.27 -10.83 21.80
N ARG A 313 42.06 -9.85 21.33
CA ARG A 313 41.74 -8.42 21.50
C ARG A 313 40.49 -8.03 20.72
N ALA A 314 40.32 -8.54 19.50
CA ALA A 314 39.12 -8.32 18.71
C ALA A 314 37.86 -8.84 19.40
N LYS A 315 37.89 -10.09 19.88
CA LYS A 315 36.79 -10.70 20.62
C LYS A 315 36.44 -9.90 21.89
N GLN A 316 37.42 -9.56 22.71
CA GLN A 316 37.19 -8.80 23.95
C GLN A 316 36.64 -7.39 23.66
N ALA A 317 37.24 -6.68 22.70
CA ALA A 317 36.82 -5.32 22.34
C ALA A 317 35.39 -5.29 21.79
N VAL A 318 35.04 -6.24 20.91
CA VAL A 318 33.69 -6.27 20.32
C VAL A 318 32.63 -6.62 21.34
N LEU A 319 32.90 -7.57 22.24
CA LEU A 319 31.94 -7.95 23.28
C LEU A 319 31.75 -6.82 24.29
N LYS A 320 32.83 -6.18 24.75
CA LYS A 320 32.76 -5.01 25.64
C LYS A 320 31.96 -3.86 25.00
N SER A 321 32.21 -3.58 23.73
CA SER A 321 31.53 -2.53 22.98
C SER A 321 30.05 -2.86 22.73
N CYS A 322 29.75 -4.11 22.35
CA CYS A 322 28.37 -4.58 22.19
C CYS A 322 27.61 -4.49 23.52
N GLU A 323 28.23 -4.89 24.62
CA GLU A 323 27.60 -4.90 25.95
C GLU A 323 27.24 -3.48 26.42
N LYS A 324 28.12 -2.51 26.17
CA LYS A 324 27.82 -1.08 26.37
C LYS A 324 26.57 -0.66 25.58
N GLN A 325 26.48 -1.05 24.30
CA GLN A 325 25.31 -0.73 23.46
C GLN A 325 24.03 -1.46 23.92
N ARG A 326 24.16 -2.71 24.37
CA ARG A 326 23.06 -3.52 24.91
C ARG A 326 22.41 -2.84 26.11
N LEU A 327 23.24 -2.41 27.07
CA LEU A 327 22.81 -1.71 28.28
C LEU A 327 22.14 -0.37 27.95
N LEU A 328 22.73 0.44 27.07
CA LEU A 328 22.14 1.71 26.62
C LEU A 328 20.75 1.53 25.99
N LYS A 329 20.55 0.46 25.23
CA LYS A 329 19.26 0.12 24.60
C LYS A 329 18.33 -0.72 25.48
N LYS A 330 18.72 -1.00 26.73
CA LYS A 330 17.96 -1.82 27.69
C LYS A 330 17.56 -3.18 27.10
N LEU A 331 18.44 -3.82 26.32
CA LEU A 331 18.21 -5.16 25.77
C LEU A 331 18.54 -6.21 26.83
N ASN A 332 17.65 -7.16 27.08
CA ASN A 332 17.81 -8.14 28.17
C ASN A 332 18.62 -9.38 27.79
N MET A 333 18.83 -9.64 26.51
CA MET A 333 19.62 -10.78 26.03
C MET A 333 21.09 -10.39 25.88
N PRO A 334 22.04 -11.25 26.29
CA PRO A 334 23.47 -10.94 26.26
C PRO A 334 23.99 -10.72 24.84
N CYS A 335 25.14 -10.07 24.74
CA CYS A 335 25.87 -9.98 23.48
C CYS A 335 26.44 -11.33 23.06
N ILE A 336 26.19 -11.67 21.80
CA ILE A 336 26.62 -12.89 21.12
C ILE A 336 27.68 -12.51 20.10
N LEU A 337 28.81 -13.19 20.14
CA LEU A 337 29.81 -13.12 19.09
C LEU A 337 29.27 -13.81 17.83
N TYR A 338 29.34 -13.14 16.68
CA TYR A 338 28.78 -13.63 15.43
C TYR A 338 29.85 -13.88 14.36
N PHE A 339 30.88 -13.05 14.35
CA PHE A 339 31.97 -13.14 13.39
C PHE A 339 33.28 -12.81 14.08
N LEU A 340 34.31 -13.61 13.81
CA LEU A 340 35.66 -13.44 14.33
C LEU A 340 36.67 -13.80 13.23
N ASP A 341 37.50 -12.82 12.90
CA ASP A 341 38.43 -12.82 11.77
C ASP A 341 37.80 -13.20 10.46
N ASP A 342 37.83 -14.46 10.04
CA ASP A 342 37.22 -14.92 8.79
C ASP A 342 36.15 -16.01 9.01
N LYS A 343 35.77 -16.23 10.26
CA LYS A 343 34.87 -17.30 10.68
C LYS A 343 33.56 -16.76 11.23
N LEU A 344 32.46 -17.29 10.74
CA LEU A 344 31.17 -17.17 11.41
C LEU A 344 31.19 -18.03 12.67
N VAL A 345 30.86 -17.42 13.80
CA VAL A 345 30.75 -18.11 15.09
C VAL A 345 29.33 -18.66 15.15
N ARG A 346 29.20 -19.98 14.94
CA ARG A 346 27.92 -20.67 15.13
C ARG A 346 27.70 -20.83 16.62
N ASN A 347 26.65 -20.20 17.12
CA ASN A 347 26.12 -20.43 18.46
C ASN A 347 25.12 -21.57 18.48
#